data_AF-A0AAV9NJ14-F1
#
_entry.id   AF-A0AAV9NJ14-F1
#
_cell.length_a   1.000
_cell.length_b   1.000
_cell.length_c   1.000
_cell.angle_alpha   90.00
_cell.angle_beta   90.00
_cell.angle_gamma   90.00
#
_symmetry.space_group_name_H-M   'P 1'
#
loop_
_entity.id
_entity.type
_entity.pdbx_description
1 polymer ?
#
loop_
_entity_poly.entity_id
_entity_poly.type
_entity_poly.pdbx_seq_one_letter_code
_entity_poly.pdbx_strand_id
1 'polypeptide(L)'
;MSPISTQWTCLTSSARLQRSSQTLAVIANQAWIFGGELQPRQPVDNQLDVVELSKTSPNMQTLAATDGKEAPTPRVGSASTVIGNAIYLFSGRGGTAMAPIEENGKLWTYEPAASRWRLISPADSTAPYPAARSYHTMTSDGHSTIYVHAGCPEAGRLSDLWAFDVGAKAWKTLASAPDPPRGGTSIAYCASHLYRMSGFDGKTEQGGYLDVYDPAHDSWSTITYPANGKSGPEARSVGALLAVKLNGKDYLVTLFGERDPSSLGHAGAGKMLGDAWMFDVAAESWAKLEPKGDWPHPRGWFDADAVKGADEGSAVIVVHGGLAEDNNRLGDIWILELEDTSVAPAP
;
A
#
# COMPACT_ATOMS: atom_id res chain seq x y z
N MET A 1 -13.88 13.32 17.27
CA MET A 1 -13.69 13.29 15.80
C MET A 1 -14.88 13.98 15.15
N SER A 2 -14.68 14.78 14.11
CA SER A 2 -15.79 15.33 13.30
C SER A 2 -16.63 14.16 12.73
N PRO A 3 -17.93 14.33 12.50
CA PRO A 3 -18.74 13.30 11.87
C PRO A 3 -18.29 13.12 10.41
N ILE A 4 -17.51 12.07 10.14
CA ILE A 4 -17.10 11.67 8.80
C ILE A 4 -18.11 10.65 8.26
N SER A 5 -18.72 10.95 7.12
CA SER A 5 -19.51 9.96 6.40
C SER A 5 -18.64 9.15 5.44
N THR A 6 -18.99 7.88 5.26
CA THR A 6 -18.38 7.03 4.24
C THR A 6 -19.39 6.63 3.19
N GLN A 7 -18.94 6.47 1.94
CA GLN A 7 -19.71 5.86 0.86
C GLN A 7 -18.82 4.93 0.05
N TRP A 8 -19.22 3.67 -0.05
CA TRP A 8 -18.54 2.70 -0.91
C TRP A 8 -19.23 2.60 -2.27
N THR A 9 -18.43 2.41 -3.32
CA THR A 9 -18.93 2.16 -4.68
C THR A 9 -18.02 1.15 -5.37
N CYS A 10 -18.58 0.04 -5.86
CA CYS A 10 -17.86 -0.84 -6.77
C CYS A 10 -17.84 -0.19 -8.15
N LEU A 11 -16.66 0.20 -8.63
CA LEU A 11 -16.52 0.80 -9.95
C LEU A 11 -16.63 -0.24 -11.05
N THR A 12 -15.90 -1.34 -10.91
CA THR A 12 -15.85 -2.41 -11.91
C THR A 12 -15.30 -3.70 -11.29
N SER A 13 -15.54 -4.81 -11.96
CA SER A 13 -14.91 -6.09 -11.65
C SER A 13 -14.64 -6.84 -12.94
N SER A 14 -13.43 -7.41 -13.07
CA SER A 14 -12.99 -8.07 -14.30
C SER A 14 -12.09 -9.26 -14.00
N ALA A 15 -12.25 -10.33 -14.78
CA ALA A 15 -11.36 -11.49 -14.73
C ALA A 15 -9.89 -11.11 -14.98
N ARG A 16 -9.64 -10.08 -15.81
CA ARG A 16 -8.28 -9.58 -16.05
C ARG A 16 -7.62 -9.02 -14.79
N LEU A 17 -8.42 -8.42 -13.93
CA LEU A 17 -7.94 -7.75 -12.73
C LEU A 17 -7.80 -8.71 -11.55
N GLN A 18 -8.26 -9.96 -11.64
CA GLN A 18 -8.19 -10.93 -10.55
C GLN A 18 -6.75 -11.21 -10.13
N ARG A 19 -6.35 -10.68 -8.97
CA ARG A 19 -5.03 -10.91 -8.38
C ARG A 19 -4.96 -10.47 -6.92
N SER A 20 -3.95 -10.99 -6.22
CA SER A 20 -3.48 -10.48 -4.92
C SER A 20 -1.99 -10.16 -4.99
N SER A 21 -1.46 -9.47 -3.98
CA SER A 21 -0.04 -9.10 -3.86
C SER A 21 0.50 -8.27 -5.03
N GLN A 22 -0.40 -7.58 -5.74
CA GLN A 22 -0.09 -6.59 -6.77
C GLN A 22 0.27 -5.24 -6.14
N THR A 23 0.72 -4.31 -6.97
CA THR A 23 0.76 -2.89 -6.60
C THR A 23 -0.38 -2.12 -7.25
N LEU A 24 -0.89 -1.10 -6.58
CA LEU A 24 -1.85 -0.10 -7.03
C LEU A 24 -1.25 1.30 -6.79
N ALA A 25 -1.30 2.14 -7.81
CA ALA A 25 -0.95 3.55 -7.70
C ALA A 25 -2.05 4.40 -8.33
N VAL A 26 -2.46 5.47 -7.66
CA VAL A 26 -3.43 6.43 -8.18
C VAL A 26 -2.71 7.68 -8.64
N ILE A 27 -2.89 8.02 -9.92
CA ILE A 27 -2.34 9.23 -10.53
C ILE A 27 -3.50 9.95 -11.22
N ALA A 28 -3.79 11.16 -10.76
CA ALA A 28 -4.98 11.92 -11.16
C ALA A 28 -6.24 11.04 -11.02
N ASN A 29 -7.00 10.85 -12.10
CA ASN A 29 -8.24 10.08 -12.11
C ASN A 29 -8.06 8.62 -12.57
N GLN A 30 -6.86 8.05 -12.42
CA GLN A 30 -6.53 6.72 -12.94
C GLN A 30 -5.87 5.84 -11.88
N ALA A 31 -6.35 4.59 -11.78
CA ALA A 31 -5.73 3.51 -11.03
C ALA A 31 -4.80 2.71 -11.95
N TRP A 32 -3.55 2.55 -11.53
CA TRP A 32 -2.48 1.85 -12.24
C TRP A 32 -2.09 0.60 -11.45
N ILE A 33 -2.27 -0.57 -12.04
CA ILE A 33 -2.14 -1.87 -11.37
C ILE A 33 -1.06 -2.71 -12.05
N PHE A 34 -0.09 -3.20 -11.26
CA PHE A 34 1.05 -3.96 -11.76
C PHE A 34 1.35 -5.20 -10.92
N GLY A 35 1.80 -6.27 -11.59
CA GLY A 35 2.24 -7.51 -10.94
C GLY A 35 1.10 -8.23 -10.23
N GLY A 36 1.44 -8.94 -9.16
CA GLY A 36 0.51 -9.76 -8.38
C GLY A 36 0.40 -11.19 -8.88
N GLU A 37 -0.41 -11.98 -8.21
CA GLU A 37 -0.64 -13.40 -8.49
C GLU A 37 -2.12 -13.75 -8.57
N LEU A 38 -2.48 -14.63 -9.51
CA LEU A 38 -3.79 -15.27 -9.56
C LEU A 38 -3.73 -16.66 -8.91
N GLN A 39 -2.69 -17.43 -9.22
CA GLN A 39 -2.40 -18.69 -8.55
C GLN A 39 -1.29 -18.49 -7.51
N PRO A 40 -1.33 -19.16 -6.35
CA PRO A 40 -0.31 -19.00 -5.33
C PRO A 40 1.11 -19.12 -5.89
N ARG A 41 1.93 -18.11 -5.63
CA ARG A 41 3.35 -18.04 -6.03
C ARG A 41 3.58 -18.13 -7.54
N GLN A 42 2.62 -17.67 -8.34
CA GLN A 42 2.77 -17.53 -9.78
C GLN A 42 2.43 -16.08 -10.17
N PRO A 43 3.45 -15.24 -10.41
CA PRO A 43 3.22 -13.88 -10.89
C PRO A 43 2.41 -13.89 -12.20
N VAL A 44 1.44 -12.99 -12.33
CA VAL A 44 0.52 -12.93 -13.48
C VAL A 44 1.29 -12.63 -14.77
N ASP A 45 1.80 -11.40 -14.90
CA ASP A 45 2.58 -10.92 -16.02
C ASP A 45 3.31 -9.63 -15.62
N ASN A 46 3.86 -8.91 -16.60
CA ASN A 46 4.49 -7.60 -16.42
C ASN A 46 3.70 -6.47 -17.10
N GLN A 47 2.43 -6.67 -17.40
CA GLN A 47 1.59 -5.65 -18.02
C GLN A 47 1.10 -4.65 -16.97
N LEU A 48 0.71 -3.46 -17.44
CA LEU A 48 0.15 -2.41 -16.61
C LEU A 48 -1.33 -2.25 -16.94
N ASP A 49 -2.19 -2.52 -15.96
CA ASP A 49 -3.63 -2.33 -16.10
C ASP A 49 -4.01 -0.94 -15.60
N VAL A 50 -4.76 -0.19 -16.41
CA VAL A 50 -5.16 1.18 -16.14
C VAL A 50 -6.68 1.27 -16.13
N VAL A 51 -7.23 1.77 -15.03
CA VAL A 51 -8.68 1.94 -14.87
C VAL A 51 -9.00 3.39 -14.57
N GLU A 52 -9.89 3.96 -15.37
CA GLU A 52 -10.42 5.31 -15.18
C GLU A 52 -11.38 5.31 -13.98
N LEU A 53 -11.16 6.22 -13.03
CA LEU A 53 -11.95 6.37 -11.81
C LEU A 53 -13.23 7.16 -12.08
N SER A 54 -14.01 6.72 -13.05
CA SER A 54 -15.31 7.30 -13.42
C SER A 54 -16.45 6.38 -13.01
N LYS A 55 -17.39 6.89 -12.21
CA LYS A 55 -18.59 6.15 -11.78
C LYS A 55 -19.59 5.89 -12.91
N THR A 56 -19.61 6.73 -13.94
CA THR A 56 -20.61 6.66 -15.02
C THR A 56 -20.14 5.83 -16.21
N SER A 57 -18.83 5.74 -16.42
CA SER A 57 -18.25 5.00 -17.55
C SER A 57 -16.81 4.60 -17.20
N PRO A 58 -16.61 3.63 -16.30
CA PRO A 58 -15.29 3.12 -15.99
C PRO A 58 -14.71 2.46 -17.25
N ASN A 59 -13.63 3.00 -17.77
CA ASN A 59 -12.88 2.42 -18.87
C ASN A 59 -11.64 1.71 -18.33
N MET A 60 -11.28 0.59 -18.93
CA MET A 60 -10.09 -0.17 -18.59
C MET A 60 -9.27 -0.42 -19.85
N GLN A 61 -7.97 -0.24 -19.74
CA GLN A 61 -7.01 -0.62 -20.76
C GLN A 61 -5.85 -1.39 -20.14
N THR A 62 -5.25 -2.24 -20.96
CA THR A 62 -3.99 -2.90 -20.62
C THR A 62 -2.91 -2.36 -21.52
N LEU A 63 -1.83 -1.93 -20.89
CA LEU A 63 -0.63 -1.50 -21.58
C LEU A 63 0.39 -2.65 -21.54
N ALA A 64 0.93 -2.98 -22.70
CA ALA A 64 2.06 -3.89 -22.79
C ALA A 64 3.25 -3.32 -22.01
N ALA A 65 4.01 -4.21 -21.37
CA ALA A 65 5.18 -3.81 -20.57
C ALA A 65 6.21 -3.02 -21.39
N THR A 66 6.33 -3.36 -22.69
CA THR A 66 7.39 -2.86 -23.57
C THR A 66 6.92 -2.81 -25.03
N ASP A 67 7.07 -1.66 -25.69
CA ASP A 67 7.23 -1.59 -27.16
C ASP A 67 8.72 -1.86 -27.53
N GLY A 68 9.38 -2.84 -26.89
CA GLY A 68 10.80 -3.15 -27.08
C GLY A 68 11.81 -2.39 -26.20
N LYS A 69 11.45 -1.97 -24.97
CA LYS A 69 12.30 -1.31 -23.96
C LYS A 69 12.41 -2.12 -22.65
N GLU A 70 13.26 -1.71 -21.70
CA GLU A 70 13.34 -2.34 -20.36
C GLU A 70 12.05 -2.16 -19.55
N ALA A 71 11.60 -3.20 -18.85
CA ALA A 71 10.46 -3.18 -17.91
C ALA A 71 10.68 -4.20 -16.77
N PRO A 72 10.02 -4.01 -15.61
CA PRO A 72 10.10 -4.97 -14.53
C PRO A 72 9.56 -6.34 -14.97
N THR A 73 10.25 -7.40 -14.58
CA THR A 73 9.76 -8.79 -14.73
C THR A 73 8.47 -9.04 -13.93
N PRO A 74 7.66 -10.05 -14.31
CA PRO A 74 6.50 -10.46 -13.52
C PRO A 74 6.90 -10.77 -12.07
N ARG A 75 6.18 -10.18 -11.12
CA ARG A 75 6.53 -10.21 -9.69
C ARG A 75 5.33 -10.06 -8.76
N VAL A 76 5.47 -10.55 -7.54
CA VAL A 76 4.48 -10.46 -6.45
C VAL A 76 5.10 -9.85 -5.21
N GLY A 77 4.26 -9.31 -4.32
CA GLY A 77 4.70 -8.76 -3.04
C GLY A 77 5.70 -7.62 -3.21
N SER A 78 5.61 -6.90 -4.32
CA SER A 78 6.32 -5.63 -4.49
C SER A 78 5.53 -4.54 -3.76
N ALA A 79 6.15 -3.39 -3.54
CA ALA A 79 5.46 -2.19 -3.09
C ALA A 79 5.75 -1.05 -4.07
N SER A 80 4.82 -0.10 -4.15
CA SER A 80 5.01 1.11 -4.94
C SER A 80 4.64 2.37 -4.18
N THR A 81 5.13 3.52 -4.64
CA THR A 81 4.66 4.84 -4.21
C THR A 81 4.66 5.81 -5.38
N VAL A 82 3.98 6.94 -5.22
CA VAL A 82 3.86 7.99 -6.24
C VAL A 82 4.46 9.30 -5.75
N ILE A 83 5.42 9.82 -6.52
CA ILE A 83 5.94 11.19 -6.39
C ILE A 83 5.66 11.93 -7.69
N GLY A 84 5.01 13.10 -7.59
CA GLY A 84 4.55 13.85 -8.75
C GLY A 84 3.63 12.99 -9.65
N ASN A 85 4.05 12.78 -10.90
CA ASN A 85 3.31 12.01 -11.91
C ASN A 85 4.07 10.72 -12.29
N ALA A 86 4.79 10.12 -11.35
CA ALA A 86 5.60 8.93 -11.57
C ALA A 86 5.36 7.89 -10.47
N ILE A 87 5.19 6.64 -10.91
CA ILE A 87 5.14 5.46 -10.04
C ILE A 87 6.58 5.02 -9.80
N TYR A 88 6.90 4.63 -8.57
CA TYR A 88 8.17 4.01 -8.20
C TYR A 88 7.90 2.65 -7.59
N LEU A 89 8.65 1.64 -7.99
CA LEU A 89 8.47 0.24 -7.61
C LEU A 89 9.82 -0.35 -7.20
N PHE A 90 9.84 -1.09 -6.09
CA PHE A 90 11.05 -1.74 -5.58
C PHE A 90 10.86 -3.26 -5.44
N SER A 91 11.86 -4.00 -5.91
CA SER A 91 12.04 -5.44 -5.67
C SER A 91 10.77 -6.28 -5.88
N GLY A 92 10.35 -7.08 -4.90
CA GLY A 92 9.34 -8.13 -5.03
C GLY A 92 9.97 -9.52 -5.11
N ARG A 93 9.18 -10.53 -5.47
CA ARG A 93 9.69 -11.88 -5.79
C ARG A 93 9.08 -12.40 -7.07
N GLY A 94 9.82 -13.25 -7.78
CA GLY A 94 9.39 -13.79 -9.07
C GLY A 94 10.39 -14.77 -9.67
N GLY A 95 10.22 -15.06 -10.96
CA GLY A 95 11.03 -16.03 -11.68
C GLY A 95 10.80 -17.48 -11.21
N THR A 96 11.49 -18.43 -11.84
CA THR A 96 11.30 -19.86 -11.58
C THR A 96 11.56 -20.26 -10.13
N ALA A 97 12.52 -19.61 -9.46
CA ALA A 97 12.88 -19.88 -8.07
C ALA A 97 11.94 -19.20 -7.06
N MET A 98 11.09 -18.26 -7.49
CA MET A 98 10.26 -17.43 -6.60
C MET A 98 11.03 -16.76 -5.45
N ALA A 99 12.29 -16.40 -5.73
CA ALA A 99 13.18 -15.69 -4.82
C ALA A 99 12.94 -14.18 -4.86
N PRO A 100 13.33 -13.42 -3.82
CA PRO A 100 13.39 -11.96 -3.88
C PRO A 100 14.19 -11.50 -5.10
N ILE A 101 13.66 -10.52 -5.82
CA ILE A 101 14.26 -9.98 -7.03
C ILE A 101 15.32 -8.96 -6.63
N GLU A 102 16.58 -9.32 -6.81
CA GLU A 102 17.74 -8.46 -6.59
C GLU A 102 18.05 -7.64 -7.84
N GLU A 103 18.03 -6.32 -7.66
CA GLU A 103 18.23 -5.33 -8.73
C GLU A 103 19.35 -4.35 -8.37
N ASN A 104 20.19 -4.65 -7.36
CA ASN A 104 21.30 -3.85 -6.83
C ASN A 104 20.84 -2.46 -6.36
N GLY A 105 19.77 -2.42 -5.56
CA GLY A 105 19.22 -1.17 -5.03
C GLY A 105 18.55 -0.27 -6.09
N LYS A 106 18.34 -0.75 -7.31
CA LYS A 106 17.64 0.02 -8.36
C LYS A 106 16.14 0.09 -8.08
N LEU A 107 15.51 1.16 -8.54
CA LEU A 107 14.05 1.31 -8.53
C LEU A 107 13.53 1.36 -9.96
N TRP A 108 12.43 0.70 -10.22
CA TRP A 108 11.67 0.92 -11.44
C TRP A 108 10.84 2.19 -11.29
N THR A 109 10.76 2.97 -12.36
CA THR A 109 9.83 4.10 -12.45
C THR A 109 9.00 4.04 -13.72
N TYR A 110 7.72 4.40 -13.60
CA TYR A 110 6.81 4.55 -14.74
C TYR A 110 6.21 5.95 -14.73
N GLU A 111 6.39 6.68 -15.82
CA GLU A 111 5.76 7.98 -16.06
C GLU A 111 4.64 7.81 -17.10
N PRO A 112 3.35 7.99 -16.75
CA PRO A 112 2.24 7.84 -17.69
C PRO A 112 2.41 8.64 -18.98
N ALA A 113 2.84 9.89 -18.89
CA ALA A 113 3.06 10.77 -20.03
C ALA A 113 4.15 10.25 -20.99
N ALA A 114 5.14 9.52 -20.48
CA ALA A 114 6.18 8.89 -21.30
C ALA A 114 5.83 7.47 -21.75
N SER A 115 4.76 6.89 -21.17
CA SER A 115 4.25 5.54 -21.42
C SER A 115 5.36 4.48 -21.45
N ARG A 116 6.30 4.55 -20.49
CA ARG A 116 7.43 3.61 -20.43
C ARG A 116 7.99 3.47 -19.02
N TRP A 117 8.42 2.25 -18.72
CA TRP A 117 9.28 1.97 -17.58
C TRP A 117 10.71 2.50 -17.82
N ARG A 118 11.39 2.84 -16.73
CA ARG A 118 12.82 3.11 -16.67
C ARG A 118 13.38 2.53 -15.39
N LEU A 119 14.64 2.11 -15.43
CA LEU A 119 15.35 1.65 -14.25
C LEU A 119 16.25 2.77 -13.71
N ILE A 120 15.98 3.24 -12.50
CA ILE A 120 16.77 4.25 -11.80
C ILE A 120 17.88 3.52 -11.05
N SER A 121 19.13 3.82 -11.41
CA SER A 121 20.30 3.31 -10.70
C SER A 121 20.79 4.27 -9.63
N PRO A 122 21.22 3.76 -8.46
CA PRO A 122 21.95 4.56 -7.49
C PRO A 122 23.14 5.27 -8.16
N ALA A 123 23.39 6.52 -7.79
CA ALA A 123 24.49 7.31 -8.34
C ALA A 123 25.86 6.72 -7.99
N ASP A 124 25.98 6.12 -6.80
CA ASP A 124 27.14 5.37 -6.35
C ASP A 124 26.77 3.88 -6.23
N SER A 125 27.27 3.05 -7.13
CA SER A 125 27.01 1.60 -7.14
C SER A 125 27.71 0.85 -6.00
N THR A 126 28.61 1.49 -5.26
CA THR A 126 29.32 0.92 -4.12
C THR A 126 28.69 1.29 -2.78
N ALA A 127 27.81 2.29 -2.77
CA ALA A 127 27.08 2.69 -1.57
C ALA A 127 26.11 1.58 -1.12
N PRO A 128 25.88 1.43 0.20
CA PRO A 128 24.89 0.49 0.72
C PRO A 128 23.49 0.79 0.19
N TYR A 129 22.71 -0.27 -0.04
CA TYR A 129 21.32 -0.20 -0.48
C TYR A 129 20.48 -1.27 0.23
N PRO A 130 19.14 -1.11 0.27
CA PRO A 130 18.27 -2.12 0.87
C PRO A 130 18.37 -3.45 0.13
N ALA A 131 18.46 -4.56 0.88
CA ALA A 131 18.41 -5.91 0.32
C ALA A 131 17.13 -6.16 -0.49
N ALA A 132 17.19 -7.03 -1.50
CA ALA A 132 16.03 -7.59 -2.18
C ALA A 132 15.02 -8.19 -1.19
N ARG A 133 13.73 -7.92 -1.40
CA ARG A 133 12.67 -8.25 -0.45
C ARG A 133 11.29 -8.24 -1.10
N SER A 134 10.36 -8.92 -0.45
CA SER A 134 8.95 -8.99 -0.83
C SER A 134 8.04 -8.81 0.39
N TYR A 135 6.78 -8.42 0.18
CA TYR A 135 5.83 -8.11 1.26
C TYR A 135 6.38 -7.04 2.22
N HIS A 136 7.24 -6.17 1.68
CA HIS A 136 7.69 -4.93 2.28
C HIS A 136 6.65 -3.85 1.96
N THR A 137 6.84 -2.65 2.50
CA THR A 137 5.95 -1.51 2.22
C THR A 137 6.76 -0.30 1.80
N MET A 138 6.12 0.60 1.05
CA MET A 138 6.71 1.82 0.54
C MET A 138 5.77 3.01 0.74
N THR A 139 6.36 4.17 1.00
CA THR A 139 5.65 5.45 0.96
C THR A 139 6.62 6.55 0.52
N SER A 140 6.16 7.78 0.39
CA SER A 140 7.01 8.91 0.05
C SER A 140 6.58 10.17 0.80
N ASP A 141 7.50 11.13 0.91
CA ASP A 141 7.18 12.48 1.42
C ASP A 141 6.34 13.31 0.43
N GLY A 142 6.01 12.75 -0.74
CA GLY A 142 5.29 13.42 -1.82
C GLY A 142 6.15 14.38 -2.67
N HIS A 143 7.43 14.55 -2.35
CA HIS A 143 8.31 15.54 -2.96
C HIS A 143 9.55 14.92 -3.61
N SER A 144 10.41 14.25 -2.83
CA SER A 144 11.73 13.81 -3.29
C SER A 144 12.25 12.56 -2.60
N THR A 145 11.63 12.13 -1.51
CA THR A 145 12.12 11.00 -0.71
C THR A 145 11.16 9.84 -0.77
N ILE A 146 11.67 8.68 -1.14
CA ILE A 146 10.96 7.40 -1.10
C ILE A 146 11.45 6.61 0.12
N TYR A 147 10.54 6.01 0.85
CA TYR A 147 10.84 5.16 2.00
C TYR A 147 10.53 3.71 1.68
N VAL A 148 11.46 2.80 2.00
CA VAL A 148 11.29 1.34 1.93
C VAL A 148 11.43 0.76 3.33
N HIS A 149 10.46 -0.04 3.75
CA HIS A 149 10.43 -0.58 5.11
C HIS A 149 10.08 -2.07 5.15
N ALA A 150 10.78 -2.79 6.03
CA ALA A 150 10.46 -4.15 6.47
C ALA A 150 10.41 -5.19 5.33
N GLY A 151 9.60 -6.23 5.49
CA GLY A 151 9.39 -7.28 4.49
C GLY A 151 10.27 -8.51 4.67
N CYS A 152 10.12 -9.44 3.74
CA CYS A 152 10.75 -10.75 3.73
C CYS A 152 11.86 -10.77 2.66
N PRO A 153 13.14 -10.74 3.04
CA PRO A 153 14.26 -11.05 2.15
C PRO A 153 14.33 -12.57 1.94
N GLU A 154 15.51 -13.10 1.56
CA GLU A 154 15.70 -14.54 1.34
C GLU A 154 15.36 -15.36 2.60
N ALA A 155 15.72 -14.85 3.78
CA ALA A 155 15.45 -15.50 5.05
C ALA A 155 15.03 -14.50 6.13
N GLY A 156 14.04 -14.89 6.94
CA GLY A 156 13.54 -14.07 8.05
C GLY A 156 12.68 -12.89 7.58
N ARG A 157 12.66 -11.84 8.41
CA ARG A 157 11.91 -10.60 8.21
C ARG A 157 12.76 -9.43 8.68
N LEU A 158 12.47 -8.24 8.16
CA LEU A 158 13.25 -7.04 8.45
C LEU A 158 12.45 -6.01 9.25
N SER A 159 13.17 -5.17 9.99
CA SER A 159 12.67 -3.97 10.68
C SER A 159 13.41 -2.70 10.23
N ASP A 160 14.29 -2.83 9.22
CA ASP A 160 15.07 -1.72 8.68
C ASP A 160 14.19 -0.70 7.96
N LEU A 161 14.66 0.55 7.94
CA LEU A 161 14.06 1.64 7.19
C LEU A 161 15.15 2.25 6.29
N TRP A 162 14.80 2.47 5.03
CA TRP A 162 15.67 3.09 4.05
C TRP A 162 14.96 4.27 3.40
N ALA A 163 15.70 5.35 3.18
CA ALA A 163 15.27 6.50 2.39
C ALA A 163 16.06 6.56 1.08
N PHE A 164 15.38 6.79 -0.04
CA PHE A 164 15.99 7.10 -1.33
C PHE A 164 15.67 8.53 -1.72
N ASP A 165 16.70 9.34 -1.90
CA ASP A 165 16.57 10.65 -2.51
C ASP A 165 16.51 10.49 -4.04
N VAL A 166 15.39 10.89 -4.64
CA VAL A 166 15.14 10.73 -6.09
C VAL A 166 16.08 11.60 -6.93
N GLY A 167 16.43 12.81 -6.46
CA GLY A 167 17.28 13.76 -7.17
C GLY A 167 18.74 13.33 -7.13
N ALA A 168 19.24 13.00 -5.95
CA ALA A 168 20.60 12.52 -5.73
C ALA A 168 20.80 11.07 -6.17
N LYS A 169 19.71 10.30 -6.32
CA LYS A 169 19.72 8.85 -6.58
C LYS A 169 20.58 8.11 -5.56
N ALA A 170 20.36 8.40 -4.28
CA ALA A 170 21.17 7.87 -3.20
C ALA A 170 20.29 7.27 -2.12
N TRP A 171 20.68 6.08 -1.66
CA TRP A 171 20.09 5.44 -0.50
C TRP A 171 20.75 5.94 0.78
N LYS A 172 19.96 6.03 1.84
CA LYS A 172 20.40 6.23 3.22
C LYS A 172 19.67 5.24 4.12
N THR A 173 20.41 4.49 4.91
CA THR A 173 19.84 3.70 6.00
C THR A 173 19.42 4.63 7.14
N LEU A 174 18.24 4.39 7.69
CA LEU A 174 17.67 5.14 8.82
C LEU A 174 17.57 4.22 10.04
N ALA A 175 17.21 4.79 11.20
CA ALA A 175 16.96 4.02 12.40
C ALA A 175 15.91 2.93 12.14
N SER A 176 16.24 1.69 12.54
CA SER A 176 15.30 0.57 12.44
C SER A 176 14.09 0.80 13.33
N ALA A 177 12.92 0.37 12.87
CA ALA A 177 11.70 0.43 13.63
C ALA A 177 11.74 -0.53 14.85
N PRO A 178 10.95 -0.27 15.90
CA PRO A 178 10.84 -1.17 17.03
C PRO A 178 10.45 -2.60 16.62
N ASP A 179 10.98 -3.59 17.35
CA ASP A 179 10.66 -5.01 17.14
C ASP A 179 9.16 -5.33 17.27
N PRO A 180 8.68 -6.46 16.73
CA PRO A 180 9.44 -7.41 15.91
C PRO A 180 9.59 -7.00 14.43
N PRO A 181 10.57 -7.58 13.70
CA PRO A 181 10.64 -7.57 12.25
C PRO A 181 9.39 -8.23 11.64
N ARG A 182 8.89 -7.69 10.53
CA ARG A 182 7.57 -8.09 10.00
C ARG A 182 7.48 -8.03 8.47
N GLY A 183 6.59 -8.84 7.91
CA GLY A 183 6.12 -8.72 6.52
C GLY A 183 4.64 -8.34 6.49
N GLY A 184 4.15 -7.81 5.37
CA GLY A 184 2.74 -7.42 5.23
C GLY A 184 2.31 -6.32 6.19
N THR A 185 3.25 -5.48 6.63
CA THR A 185 2.98 -4.26 7.42
C THR A 185 2.60 -3.13 6.46
N SER A 186 2.06 -2.05 7.01
CA SER A 186 1.70 -0.85 6.24
C SER A 186 2.44 0.36 6.79
N ILE A 187 2.87 1.26 5.90
CA ILE A 187 3.50 2.53 6.27
C ILE A 187 2.85 3.69 5.50
N ALA A 188 2.66 4.83 6.15
CA ALA A 188 2.17 6.05 5.52
C ALA A 188 2.97 7.27 5.96
N TYR A 189 3.28 8.18 5.04
CA TYR A 189 3.80 9.50 5.37
C TYR A 189 2.65 10.47 5.60
N CYS A 190 2.59 11.09 6.77
CA CYS A 190 1.53 12.01 7.15
C CYS A 190 2.09 13.04 8.13
N ALA A 191 1.66 14.31 8.04
CA ALA A 191 2.11 15.37 8.96
C ALA A 191 3.64 15.38 9.24
N SER A 192 4.46 15.20 8.19
CA SER A 192 5.93 15.13 8.24
C SER A 192 6.56 13.95 8.99
N HIS A 193 5.78 12.92 9.31
CA HIS A 193 6.23 11.71 9.99
C HIS A 193 5.86 10.47 9.18
N LEU A 194 6.57 9.35 9.41
CA LEU A 194 6.10 8.04 8.94
C LEU A 194 5.35 7.35 10.07
N TYR A 195 4.26 6.69 9.71
CA TYR A 195 3.45 5.89 10.61
C TYR A 195 3.46 4.45 10.14
N ARG A 196 3.95 3.54 10.98
CA ARG A 196 3.96 2.08 10.75
C ARG A 196 2.91 1.42 11.61
N MET A 197 2.12 0.52 11.02
CA MET A 197 1.22 -0.35 11.79
C MET A 197 1.14 -1.76 11.24
N SER A 198 0.60 -2.67 12.06
CA SER A 198 0.20 -4.01 11.63
C SER A 198 1.38 -4.87 11.14
N GLY A 199 1.09 -5.99 10.50
CA GLY A 199 2.06 -6.91 9.90
C GLY A 199 2.13 -8.27 10.61
N PHE A 200 2.88 -9.20 10.02
CA PHE A 200 3.07 -10.55 10.54
C PHE A 200 4.54 -10.81 10.82
N ASP A 201 4.86 -11.18 12.06
CA ASP A 201 6.24 -11.42 12.53
C ASP A 201 6.75 -12.84 12.23
N GLY A 202 5.89 -13.71 11.69
CA GLY A 202 6.17 -15.13 11.48
C GLY A 202 5.50 -16.07 12.47
N LYS A 203 4.85 -15.51 13.49
CA LYS A 203 4.09 -16.24 14.51
C LYS A 203 2.69 -15.66 14.69
N THR A 204 2.59 -14.34 14.75
CA THR A 204 1.35 -13.63 15.08
C THR A 204 1.24 -12.28 14.37
N GLU A 205 -0.01 -11.91 14.15
CA GLU A 205 -0.46 -10.62 13.65
C GLU A 205 -0.15 -9.56 14.69
N GLN A 206 0.40 -8.45 14.22
CA GLN A 206 0.80 -7.34 15.06
C GLN A 206 -0.32 -6.28 15.11
N GLY A 207 -0.46 -5.59 16.24
CA GLY A 207 -1.42 -4.50 16.40
C GLY A 207 -1.48 -3.98 17.83
N GLY A 208 -2.29 -2.93 18.04
CA GLY A 208 -2.40 -2.23 19.34
C GLY A 208 -1.39 -1.11 19.52
N TYR A 209 -0.63 -0.79 18.48
CA TYR A 209 0.33 0.28 18.47
C TYR A 209 0.53 0.84 17.07
N LEU A 210 0.92 2.11 17.01
CA LEU A 210 1.30 2.86 15.82
C LEU A 210 2.70 3.41 16.09
N ASP A 211 3.69 2.96 15.33
CA ASP A 211 5.06 3.47 15.49
C ASP A 211 5.24 4.69 14.59
N VAL A 212 5.76 5.75 15.18
CA VAL A 212 5.91 7.06 14.53
C VAL A 212 7.39 7.34 14.38
N TYR A 213 7.86 7.44 13.14
CA TYR A 213 9.22 7.84 12.83
C TYR A 213 9.27 9.32 12.52
N ASP A 214 10.20 10.01 13.17
CA ASP A 214 10.53 11.41 12.91
C ASP A 214 11.79 11.47 12.02
N PRO A 215 11.65 11.84 10.72
CA PRO A 215 12.79 11.97 9.81
C PRO A 215 13.80 13.04 10.22
N ALA A 216 13.41 14.06 10.98
CA ALA A 216 14.30 15.13 11.40
C ALA A 216 15.28 14.67 12.51
N HIS A 217 14.83 13.74 13.36
CA HIS A 217 15.62 13.23 14.49
C HIS A 217 16.12 11.80 14.29
N ASP A 218 15.76 11.14 13.19
CA ASP A 218 16.11 9.74 12.89
C ASP A 218 15.78 8.81 14.06
N SER A 219 14.54 8.92 14.56
CA SER A 219 14.10 8.23 15.77
C SER A 219 12.64 7.81 15.70
N TRP A 220 12.30 6.75 16.44
CA TRP A 220 10.96 6.21 16.55
C TRP A 220 10.35 6.48 17.92
N SER A 221 9.05 6.73 17.95
CA SER A 221 8.19 6.68 19.13
C SER A 221 7.00 5.75 18.86
N THR A 222 6.20 5.45 19.88
CA THR A 222 5.07 4.52 19.75
C THR A 222 3.84 5.07 20.45
N ILE A 223 2.72 5.09 19.74
CA ILE A 223 1.38 5.40 20.27
C ILE A 223 0.65 4.07 20.47
N THR A 224 0.20 3.77 21.69
CA THR A 224 -0.53 2.53 22.00
C THR A 224 -2.03 2.72 22.04
N TYR A 225 -2.79 1.71 21.62
CA TYR A 225 -4.25 1.72 21.69
C TYR A 225 -4.82 0.31 21.95
N PRO A 226 -6.06 0.19 22.45
CA PRO A 226 -6.70 -1.11 22.62
C PRO A 226 -7.06 -1.75 21.27
N ALA A 227 -6.37 -2.84 20.89
CA ALA A 227 -6.66 -3.61 19.68
C ALA A 227 -7.84 -4.59 19.88
N ASN A 228 -9.03 -4.05 20.11
CA ASN A 228 -10.21 -4.82 20.52
C ASN A 228 -11.40 -4.75 19.55
N GLY A 229 -11.22 -4.13 18.37
CA GLY A 229 -12.27 -3.96 17.37
C GLY A 229 -13.40 -3.00 17.78
N LYS A 230 -13.21 -2.26 18.88
CA LYS A 230 -14.17 -1.28 19.44
C LYS A 230 -13.56 0.11 19.62
N SER A 231 -12.41 0.18 20.28
CA SER A 231 -11.68 1.43 20.54
C SER A 231 -10.48 1.61 19.61
N GLY A 232 -10.12 0.57 18.87
CA GLY A 232 -9.07 0.58 17.88
C GLY A 232 -9.06 -0.72 17.08
N PRO A 233 -8.36 -0.73 15.93
CA PRO A 233 -8.31 -1.88 15.04
C PRO A 233 -7.66 -3.10 15.72
N GLU A 234 -8.24 -4.28 15.52
CA GLU A 234 -7.60 -5.55 15.91
C GLU A 234 -6.25 -5.74 15.19
N ALA A 235 -5.40 -6.59 15.78
CA ALA A 235 -4.14 -7.00 15.16
C ALA A 235 -4.40 -7.66 13.80
N ARG A 236 -3.57 -7.29 12.81
CA ARG A 236 -3.78 -7.67 11.41
C ARG A 236 -2.48 -7.62 10.62
N SER A 237 -2.47 -8.26 9.47
CA SER A 237 -1.43 -8.14 8.45
C SER A 237 -2.07 -7.94 7.07
N VAL A 238 -1.27 -7.64 6.05
CA VAL A 238 -1.67 -7.59 4.63
C VAL A 238 -2.93 -6.74 4.36
N GLY A 239 -3.06 -5.65 5.12
CA GLY A 239 -4.03 -4.57 4.90
C GLY A 239 -3.36 -3.31 4.36
N ALA A 240 -4.03 -2.17 4.51
CA ALA A 240 -3.51 -0.87 4.10
C ALA A 240 -3.44 0.13 5.25
N LEU A 241 -2.58 1.14 5.11
CA LEU A 241 -2.56 2.37 5.89
C LEU A 241 -2.32 3.53 4.93
N LEU A 242 -3.25 4.49 4.86
CA LEU A 242 -3.22 5.60 3.93
C LEU A 242 -3.35 6.92 4.66
N ALA A 243 -2.56 7.92 4.26
CA ALA A 243 -2.73 9.28 4.74
C ALA A 243 -3.79 10.00 3.91
N VAL A 244 -4.76 10.63 4.58
CA VAL A 244 -5.77 11.49 3.95
C VAL A 244 -5.87 12.81 4.70
N LYS A 245 -6.28 13.87 4.01
CA LYS A 245 -6.50 15.18 4.60
C LYS A 245 -7.95 15.59 4.40
N LEU A 246 -8.62 15.98 5.48
CA LEU A 246 -10.01 16.46 5.47
C LEU A 246 -10.08 17.76 6.27
N ASN A 247 -10.56 18.83 5.64
CA ASN A 247 -10.64 20.19 6.15
C ASN A 247 -9.35 20.65 6.86
N GLY A 248 -8.21 20.41 6.19
CA GLY A 248 -6.88 20.74 6.71
C GLY A 248 -6.33 19.79 7.78
N LYS A 249 -7.16 18.90 8.34
CA LYS A 249 -6.74 17.92 9.36
C LYS A 249 -6.20 16.66 8.72
N ASP A 250 -5.13 16.14 9.31
CA ASP A 250 -4.45 14.92 8.88
C ASP A 250 -5.05 13.69 9.56
N TYR A 251 -5.35 12.69 8.75
CA TYR A 251 -5.90 11.41 9.18
C TYR A 251 -5.11 10.26 8.58
N LEU A 252 -5.07 9.15 9.29
CA LEU A 252 -4.63 7.86 8.76
C LEU A 252 -5.84 6.93 8.65
N VAL A 253 -5.97 6.22 7.54
CA VAL A 253 -7.05 5.25 7.33
C VAL A 253 -6.45 3.87 7.15
N THR A 254 -6.85 2.92 8.00
CA THR A 254 -6.51 1.50 7.84
C THR A 254 -7.71 0.71 7.35
N LEU A 255 -7.45 -0.23 6.44
CA LEU A 255 -8.47 -1.03 5.77
C LEU A 255 -8.15 -2.52 5.91
N PHE A 256 -9.18 -3.29 6.27
CA PHE A 256 -9.27 -4.74 6.10
C PHE A 256 -8.03 -5.49 6.64
N GLY A 257 -7.59 -6.58 5.98
CA GLY A 257 -6.40 -7.35 6.33
C GLY A 257 -6.72 -8.73 6.89
N GLU A 258 -5.68 -9.51 7.16
CA GLU A 258 -5.75 -10.87 7.68
C GLU A 258 -5.50 -10.87 9.20
N ARG A 259 -6.35 -11.55 9.97
CA ARG A 259 -6.27 -11.64 11.45
C ARG A 259 -5.85 -13.01 11.98
N ASP A 260 -5.98 -14.04 11.14
CA ASP A 260 -5.66 -15.43 11.49
C ASP A 260 -5.13 -16.13 10.25
N PRO A 261 -3.80 -16.12 10.02
CA PRO A 261 -3.20 -16.62 8.79
C PRO A 261 -3.45 -18.10 8.54
N SER A 262 -3.58 -18.46 7.27
CA SER A 262 -3.69 -19.86 6.88
C SER A 262 -2.48 -20.68 7.36
N SER A 263 -2.73 -21.87 7.89
CA SER A 263 -1.67 -22.86 8.15
C SER A 263 -0.95 -23.33 6.87
N LEU A 264 -1.57 -23.11 5.69
CA LEU A 264 -0.96 -23.33 4.38
C LEU A 264 -0.08 -22.17 3.92
N GLY A 265 0.07 -21.12 4.74
CA GLY A 265 0.73 -19.87 4.35
C GLY A 265 0.09 -19.29 3.11
N HIS A 266 0.90 -18.80 2.17
CA HIS A 266 0.41 -18.11 0.96
C HIS A 266 -0.36 -19.01 -0.03
N ALA A 267 -0.47 -20.32 0.24
CA ALA A 267 -1.25 -21.25 -0.58
C ALA A 267 -2.74 -21.30 -0.21
N GLY A 268 -3.11 -20.79 0.97
CA GLY A 268 -4.50 -20.73 1.44
C GLY A 268 -4.87 -19.36 1.98
N ALA A 269 -6.17 -19.14 2.14
CA ALA A 269 -6.69 -17.97 2.84
C ALA A 269 -6.82 -18.26 4.34
N GLY A 270 -6.45 -17.29 5.18
CA GLY A 270 -6.80 -17.26 6.58
C GLY A 270 -8.15 -16.59 6.82
N LYS A 271 -8.32 -15.99 8.01
CA LYS A 271 -9.49 -15.16 8.34
C LYS A 271 -9.22 -13.71 8.06
N MET A 272 -10.14 -13.08 7.34
CA MET A 272 -10.01 -11.71 6.87
C MET A 272 -10.92 -10.77 7.67
N LEU A 273 -10.50 -9.52 7.78
CA LEU A 273 -11.25 -8.42 8.37
C LEU A 273 -11.91 -7.61 7.25
N GLY A 274 -13.12 -7.12 7.52
CA GLY A 274 -13.90 -6.26 6.62
C GLY A 274 -14.15 -4.86 7.19
N ASP A 275 -13.41 -4.47 8.23
CA ASP A 275 -13.55 -3.18 8.88
C ASP A 275 -12.57 -2.13 8.33
N ALA A 276 -12.94 -0.86 8.52
CA ALA A 276 -12.10 0.29 8.23
C ALA A 276 -12.05 1.18 9.47
N TRP A 277 -10.89 1.76 9.74
CA TRP A 277 -10.67 2.64 10.88
C TRP A 277 -9.93 3.89 10.44
N MET A 278 -10.23 5.00 11.09
CA MET A 278 -9.57 6.27 10.87
C MET A 278 -8.97 6.77 12.18
N PHE A 279 -7.72 7.22 12.12
CA PHE A 279 -6.97 7.81 13.22
C PHE A 279 -6.85 9.31 12.99
N ASP A 280 -7.32 10.11 13.93
CA ASP A 280 -7.08 11.55 13.97
C ASP A 280 -5.67 11.78 14.51
N VAL A 281 -4.77 12.28 13.65
CA VAL A 281 -3.35 12.44 13.97
C VAL A 281 -3.15 13.43 15.11
N ALA A 282 -3.92 14.51 15.15
CA ALA A 282 -3.78 15.54 16.18
C ALA A 282 -4.41 15.11 17.52
N ALA A 283 -5.53 14.39 17.47
CA ALA A 283 -6.21 13.91 18.67
C ALA A 283 -5.71 12.55 19.18
N GLU A 284 -4.82 11.89 18.43
CA GLU A 284 -4.29 10.55 18.68
C GLU A 284 -5.38 9.52 19.02
N SER A 285 -6.47 9.52 18.26
CA SER A 285 -7.62 8.67 18.56
C SER A 285 -8.19 7.99 17.33
N TRP A 286 -8.55 6.72 17.49
CA TRP A 286 -9.20 5.92 16.48
C TRP A 286 -10.73 6.09 16.53
N ALA A 287 -11.35 6.06 15.36
CA ALA A 287 -12.77 5.82 15.19
C ALA A 287 -12.98 4.77 14.11
N LYS A 288 -13.99 3.92 14.32
CA LYS A 288 -14.42 2.96 13.32
C LYS A 288 -15.21 3.69 12.25
N LEU A 289 -14.91 3.38 10.99
CA LEU A 289 -15.67 3.89 9.85
C LEU A 289 -16.84 2.95 9.57
N GLU A 290 -18.06 3.47 9.73
CA GLU A 290 -19.27 2.71 9.43
C GLU A 290 -19.58 2.78 7.94
N PRO A 291 -19.62 1.65 7.22
CA PRO A 291 -19.81 1.63 5.77
C PRO A 291 -21.25 2.01 5.40
N LYS A 292 -21.42 2.79 4.32
CA LYS A 292 -22.71 2.98 3.63
C LYS A 292 -22.62 2.47 2.18
N GLY A 293 -23.76 1.98 1.67
CA GLY A 293 -23.88 1.36 0.36
C GLY A 293 -23.48 -0.12 0.37
N ASP A 294 -23.29 -0.70 -0.81
CA ASP A 294 -22.59 -1.98 -0.93
C ASP A 294 -21.12 -1.75 -0.59
N TRP A 295 -20.50 -2.66 0.18
CA TRP A 295 -19.11 -2.54 0.59
C TRP A 295 -18.32 -3.82 0.27
N PRO A 296 -16.98 -3.73 0.16
CA PRO A 296 -16.15 -4.88 -0.16
C PRO A 296 -16.27 -6.00 0.88
N HIS A 297 -16.38 -7.25 0.43
CA HIS A 297 -16.21 -8.40 1.33
C HIS A 297 -14.84 -8.37 2.04
N PRO A 298 -14.73 -8.96 3.26
CA PRO A 298 -13.47 -9.09 3.99
C PRO A 298 -12.36 -9.66 3.11
N ARG A 299 -11.18 -9.02 3.15
CA ARG A 299 -10.05 -9.35 2.28
C ARG A 299 -8.70 -8.94 2.88
N GLY A 300 -7.65 -9.63 2.47
CA GLY A 300 -6.26 -9.25 2.68
C GLY A 300 -5.50 -9.31 1.37
N TRP A 301 -4.21 -9.01 1.37
CA TRP A 301 -3.33 -9.13 0.20
C TRP A 301 -3.78 -8.27 -1.00
N PHE A 302 -4.62 -7.27 -0.77
CA PHE A 302 -5.04 -6.27 -1.74
C PHE A 302 -4.02 -5.12 -1.75
N ASP A 303 -4.24 -4.16 -2.63
CA ASP A 303 -3.54 -2.87 -2.54
C ASP A 303 -4.53 -1.71 -2.64
N ALA A 304 -4.17 -0.60 -2.03
CA ALA A 304 -5.00 0.59 -1.92
C ALA A 304 -4.15 1.86 -2.03
N ASP A 305 -4.71 2.91 -2.63
CA ASP A 305 -4.07 4.22 -2.72
C ASP A 305 -5.12 5.34 -2.64
N ALA A 306 -4.71 6.53 -2.22
CA ALA A 306 -5.57 7.69 -2.08
C ALA A 306 -5.47 8.61 -3.31
N VAL A 307 -6.60 9.13 -3.77
CA VAL A 307 -6.63 10.17 -4.80
C VAL A 307 -6.06 11.46 -4.21
N LYS A 308 -4.97 11.96 -4.80
CA LYS A 308 -4.34 13.22 -4.38
C LYS A 308 -5.09 14.41 -4.96
N GLY A 309 -5.25 15.47 -4.16
CA GLY A 309 -5.86 16.74 -4.60
C GLY A 309 -7.39 16.73 -4.66
N ALA A 310 -8.04 15.91 -3.82
CA ALA A 310 -9.48 16.01 -3.60
C ALA A 310 -9.87 17.36 -2.95
N ASP A 311 -11.15 17.73 -3.08
CA ASP A 311 -11.71 18.93 -2.43
C ASP A 311 -11.41 18.92 -0.93
N GLU A 312 -11.16 20.09 -0.32
CA GLU A 312 -10.70 20.17 1.07
C GLU A 312 -11.58 19.37 2.05
N GLY A 313 -12.89 19.23 1.80
CA GLY A 313 -13.83 18.48 2.64
C GLY A 313 -13.98 16.99 2.34
N SER A 314 -13.28 16.45 1.34
CA SER A 314 -13.44 15.06 0.90
C SER A 314 -12.11 14.34 0.65
N ALA A 315 -12.12 13.02 0.80
CA ALA A 315 -11.01 12.17 0.43
C ALA A 315 -11.54 10.92 -0.26
N VAL A 316 -10.79 10.42 -1.23
CA VAL A 316 -11.17 9.25 -2.02
C VAL A 316 -10.06 8.22 -1.93
N ILE A 317 -10.40 6.99 -1.53
CA ILE A 317 -9.49 5.86 -1.49
C ILE A 317 -9.94 4.84 -2.52
N VAL A 318 -8.99 4.31 -3.29
CA VAL A 318 -9.21 3.24 -4.26
C VAL A 318 -8.66 1.94 -3.66
N VAL A 319 -9.45 0.87 -3.74
CA VAL A 319 -9.06 -0.48 -3.31
C VAL A 319 -9.16 -1.42 -4.50
N HIS A 320 -8.14 -2.25 -4.72
CA HIS A 320 -8.14 -3.22 -5.81
C HIS A 320 -7.80 -4.63 -5.34
N GLY A 321 -8.60 -5.59 -5.79
CA GLY A 321 -8.31 -7.01 -5.73
C GLY A 321 -8.13 -7.57 -4.32
N GLY A 322 -7.14 -8.45 -4.17
CA GLY A 322 -6.83 -9.15 -2.93
C GLY A 322 -7.33 -10.60 -2.89
N LEU A 323 -7.23 -11.20 -1.72
CA LEU A 323 -7.61 -12.58 -1.42
C LEU A 323 -8.81 -12.58 -0.46
N ALA A 324 -9.90 -13.24 -0.85
CA ALA A 324 -11.05 -13.50 0.01
C ALA A 324 -10.86 -14.75 0.88
N GLU A 325 -11.70 -14.91 1.91
CA GLU A 325 -11.66 -16.07 2.83
C GLU A 325 -11.95 -17.43 2.14
N ASP A 326 -12.59 -17.42 0.98
CA ASP A 326 -12.82 -18.60 0.15
C ASP A 326 -11.62 -18.95 -0.76
N ASN A 327 -10.49 -18.26 -0.57
CA ASN A 327 -9.23 -18.39 -1.32
C ASN A 327 -9.30 -17.90 -2.78
N ASN A 328 -10.40 -17.24 -3.18
CA ASN A 328 -10.50 -16.61 -4.48
C ASN A 328 -9.75 -15.27 -4.52
N ARG A 329 -9.04 -15.03 -5.63
CA ARG A 329 -8.48 -13.72 -5.94
C ARG A 329 -9.57 -12.84 -6.51
N LEU A 330 -9.62 -11.61 -6.03
CA LEU A 330 -10.63 -10.63 -6.40
C LEU A 330 -10.08 -9.74 -7.51
N GLY A 331 -10.96 -9.33 -8.42
CA GLY A 331 -10.63 -8.44 -9.55
C GLY A 331 -11.52 -7.20 -9.59
N ASP A 332 -12.10 -6.87 -8.45
CA ASP A 332 -12.95 -5.71 -8.23
C ASP A 332 -12.11 -4.47 -7.87
N ILE A 333 -12.61 -3.32 -8.30
CA ILE A 333 -12.10 -2.00 -7.91
C ILE A 333 -13.21 -1.29 -7.17
N TRP A 334 -12.88 -0.85 -5.96
CA TRP A 334 -13.78 -0.11 -5.09
C TRP A 334 -13.26 1.29 -4.85
N ILE A 335 -14.19 2.24 -4.77
CA ILE A 335 -13.96 3.57 -4.24
C ILE A 335 -14.61 3.66 -2.85
N LEU A 336 -13.85 4.19 -1.89
CA LEU A 336 -14.32 4.71 -0.61
C LEU A 336 -14.21 6.23 -0.64
N GLU A 337 -15.36 6.91 -0.58
CA GLU A 337 -15.45 8.34 -0.37
C GLU A 337 -15.62 8.64 1.12
N LEU A 338 -14.81 9.57 1.61
CA LEU A 338 -14.88 10.12 2.95
C LEU A 338 -15.25 11.59 2.84
N GLU A 339 -16.26 12.02 3.59
CA GLU A 339 -16.74 13.41 3.58
C GLU A 339 -16.92 13.92 5.01
N ASP A 340 -16.38 15.09 5.31
CA ASP A 340 -16.59 15.74 6.59
C ASP A 340 -17.94 16.49 6.60
N THR A 341 -18.92 15.88 7.26
CA THR A 341 -20.30 16.39 7.31
C THR A 341 -20.49 17.57 8.27
N SER A 342 -19.43 18.03 8.94
CA SER A 342 -19.48 19.24 9.78
C SER A 342 -19.47 20.54 8.97
N VAL A 343 -19.15 20.47 7.68
CA VAL A 343 -19.18 21.60 6.75
C VAL A 343 -20.36 21.40 5.80
N ALA A 344 -21.23 22.41 5.66
CA ALA A 344 -22.33 22.34 4.70
C ALA A 344 -21.78 22.12 3.28
N PRO A 345 -22.44 21.34 2.41
CA PRO A 345 -21.98 21.15 1.04
C PRO A 345 -21.81 22.52 0.37
N ALA A 346 -20.71 22.71 -0.34
CA ALA A 346 -20.48 23.92 -1.12
C ALA A 346 -21.66 24.12 -2.08
N PRO A 347 -22.18 25.36 -2.20
CA PRO A 347 -23.41 25.65 -2.95
C PRO A 347 -23.32 25.37 -4.45
#